data_AF-A0A1H9C2Y8-F1
#
_entry.id   AF-A0A1H9C2Y8-F1
#
_cell.length_a   1.000
_cell.length_b   1.000
_cell.length_c   1.000
_cell.angle_alpha   90.00
_cell.angle_beta   90.00
_cell.angle_gamma   90.00
#
_symmetry.space_group_name_H-M   'P 1'
#
loop_
_entity.id
_entity.type
_entity.pdbx_description
1 polymer ?
#
loop_
_entity_poly.entity_id
_entity_poly.type
_entity_poly.pdbx_seq_one_letter_code
_entity_poly.pdbx_strand_id
1 'polypeptide(L)'
;MGKGKLADLVSTIFENGSQEFLGSELFKTATTELGMHIVEEGTAIAIGTALAAITPRLNSIRLTYLEKRFERNVKQAIYVLSKRIDDLDSRLNALPAELQSKFRDQYLDWILDNICNEKQEEKITYHINGYINSMEDDTTDDIMLLFLETLNQLTVLDIDVLKMYSHDYDENWQSVCERRGISYDQLNMVKAKLERFGLLYSNNDDRRDENLDMIASYLEKRVKEENKKNARIDKINLGRLKKVNRSESYSITRLGRDFLKKIG
;
A
#
# COMPACT_ATOMS: atom_id res chain seq x y z
N MET A 1 14.43 24.56 -6.30
CA MET A 1 14.15 25.51 -5.19
C MET A 1 13.28 24.89 -4.10
N GLY A 2 12.29 24.04 -4.42
CA GLY A 2 11.39 23.44 -3.42
C GLY A 2 12.00 22.47 -2.41
N LYS A 3 13.00 21.66 -2.82
CA LYS A 3 13.69 20.72 -1.92
C LYS A 3 14.39 21.38 -0.73
N GLY A 4 15.00 22.54 -0.95
CA GLY A 4 15.61 23.35 0.12
C GLY A 4 14.57 23.89 1.08
N LYS A 5 13.45 24.42 0.57
CA LYS A 5 12.33 24.91 1.39
C LYS A 5 11.66 23.81 2.23
N LEU A 6 11.50 22.60 1.67
CA LEU A 6 10.96 21.46 2.41
C LEU A 6 11.95 20.90 3.43
N ALA A 7 13.25 20.89 3.12
CA ALA A 7 14.29 20.54 4.08
C ALA A 7 14.35 21.57 5.24
N ASP A 8 14.18 22.86 4.95
CA ASP A 8 14.05 23.92 5.96
C ASP A 8 12.76 23.80 6.76
N LEU A 9 11.66 23.37 6.13
CA LEU A 9 10.39 23.07 6.80
C LEU A 9 10.55 21.89 7.77
N VAL A 10 11.25 20.84 7.34
CA VAL A 10 11.66 19.72 8.20
C VAL A 10 12.53 20.24 9.35
N SER A 11 13.65 20.93 9.08
CA SER A 11 14.55 21.39 10.15
C SER A 11 13.84 22.29 11.16
N THR A 12 13.00 23.22 10.70
CA THR A 12 12.22 24.11 11.58
C THR A 12 11.28 23.32 12.49
N ILE A 13 10.56 22.32 11.96
CA ILE A 13 9.68 21.45 12.77
C ILE A 13 10.48 20.60 13.75
N PHE A 14 11.67 20.13 13.35
CA PHE A 14 12.52 19.28 14.16
C PHE A 14 13.27 20.04 15.27
N GLU A 15 13.72 21.27 15.01
CA GLU A 15 14.51 22.10 15.92
C GLU A 15 13.63 22.92 16.87
N ASN A 16 12.55 23.51 16.35
CA ASN A 16 11.79 24.55 17.06
C ASN A 16 10.38 24.09 17.47
N GLY A 17 9.96 22.90 17.05
CA GLY A 17 8.64 22.35 17.33
C GLY A 17 7.51 22.97 16.50
N SER A 18 6.33 22.37 16.60
CA SER A 18 5.17 22.67 15.75
C SER A 18 4.56 24.07 15.96
N GLN A 19 4.68 24.60 17.18
CA GLN A 19 4.17 25.93 17.56
C GLN A 19 4.96 27.06 16.90
N GLU A 20 6.29 26.94 16.85
CA GLU A 20 7.16 27.94 16.24
C GLU A 20 7.09 27.87 14.70
N PHE A 21 6.88 26.66 14.15
CA PHE A 21 6.60 26.46 12.72
C PHE A 21 5.36 27.22 12.24
N LEU A 22 4.25 27.22 12.98
CA LEU A 22 3.03 27.96 12.59
C LEU A 22 3.25 29.47 12.45
N GLY A 23 4.18 30.03 13.22
CA GLY A 23 4.53 31.45 13.15
C GLY A 23 5.47 31.79 11.98
N SER A 24 6.06 30.79 11.35
CA SER A 24 7.11 30.96 10.34
C SER A 24 6.58 31.58 9.03
N GLU A 25 7.43 32.34 8.35
CA GLU A 25 7.14 32.90 7.02
C GLU A 25 6.94 31.79 5.97
N LEU A 26 7.56 30.61 6.17
CA LEU A 26 7.35 29.42 5.35
C LEU A 26 5.90 28.92 5.41
N PHE A 27 5.33 28.82 6.61
CA PHE A 27 3.93 28.43 6.80
C PHE A 27 2.98 29.44 6.15
N LYS A 28 3.18 30.75 6.39
CA LYS A 28 2.35 31.81 5.80
C LYS A 28 2.40 31.80 4.28
N THR A 29 3.58 31.63 3.68
CA THR A 29 3.75 31.57 2.23
C THR A 29 2.99 30.39 1.64
N ALA A 30 3.16 29.20 2.21
CA ALA A 30 2.52 27.99 1.71
C ALA A 30 0.99 27.98 1.89
N THR A 31 0.46 28.54 3.00
CA THR A 31 -1.00 28.73 3.15
C THR A 31 -1.59 29.69 2.12
N THR A 32 -0.81 30.69 1.72
CA THR A 32 -1.20 31.68 0.70
C THR A 32 -1.20 31.06 -0.69
N GLU A 33 -0.22 30.20 -1.00
CA GLU A 33 -0.16 29.44 -2.24
C GLU A 33 -1.30 28.40 -2.35
N LEU A 34 -1.60 27.67 -1.27
CA LEU A 34 -2.76 26.77 -1.17
C LEU A 34 -4.09 27.52 -1.38
N GLY A 35 -4.25 28.68 -0.72
CA GLY A 35 -5.48 29.46 -0.77
C GLY A 35 -5.75 30.19 -2.09
N MET A 36 -4.73 30.37 -2.93
CA MET A 36 -4.86 31.06 -4.23
C MET A 36 -4.85 30.14 -5.45
N HIS A 37 -4.66 28.82 -5.30
CA HIS A 37 -4.50 27.88 -6.43
C HIS A 37 -3.47 28.33 -7.49
N ILE A 38 -2.46 29.13 -7.12
CA ILE A 38 -1.41 29.57 -8.05
C ILE A 38 -0.32 28.49 -8.02
N VAL A 39 -0.21 27.71 -9.10
CA VAL A 39 0.81 26.66 -9.21
C VAL A 39 1.66 26.92 -10.43
N GLU A 40 2.89 27.38 -10.20
CA GLU A 40 3.98 27.12 -11.15
C GLU A 40 5.16 26.37 -10.50
N GLU A 41 5.42 26.42 -9.18
CA GLU A 41 6.62 25.77 -8.59
C GLU A 41 6.52 25.21 -7.14
N GLY A 42 5.32 24.98 -6.57
CA GLY A 42 5.16 24.82 -5.10
C GLY A 42 4.35 23.63 -4.53
N THR A 43 3.94 22.63 -5.30
CA THR A 43 2.95 21.65 -4.80
C THR A 43 3.42 20.81 -3.62
N ALA A 44 4.62 20.24 -3.71
CA ALA A 44 5.12 19.42 -2.62
C ALA A 44 5.30 20.23 -1.32
N ILE A 45 5.61 21.52 -1.43
CA ILE A 45 5.65 22.44 -0.29
C ILE A 45 4.25 22.58 0.30
N ALA A 46 3.23 22.82 -0.53
CA ALA A 46 1.83 22.89 -0.13
C ALA A 46 1.38 21.62 0.64
N ILE A 47 1.67 20.43 0.11
CA ILE A 47 1.36 19.14 0.76
C ILE A 47 2.11 18.98 2.09
N GLY A 48 3.42 19.28 2.11
CA GLY A 48 4.23 19.24 3.33
C GLY A 48 3.76 20.23 4.39
N THR A 49 3.28 21.40 3.97
CA THR A 49 2.68 22.39 4.87
C THR A 49 1.34 21.93 5.41
N ALA A 50 0.46 21.34 4.60
CA ALA A 50 -0.81 20.78 5.07
C ALA A 50 -0.58 19.71 6.16
N LEU A 51 0.38 18.82 5.94
CA LEU A 51 0.84 17.85 6.95
C LEU A 51 1.29 18.53 8.25
N ALA A 52 2.11 19.56 8.13
CA ALA A 52 2.63 20.28 9.29
C ALA A 52 1.53 21.08 10.02
N ALA A 53 0.56 21.64 9.30
CA ALA A 53 -0.55 22.47 9.80
C ALA A 53 -1.52 21.73 10.72
N ILE A 54 -1.57 20.40 10.64
CA ILE A 54 -2.49 19.58 11.46
C ILE A 54 -1.92 19.33 12.85
N THR A 55 -0.59 19.37 13.01
CA THR A 55 0.10 19.20 14.29
C THR A 55 -0.47 20.02 15.45
N PRO A 56 -0.75 21.32 15.27
CA PRO A 56 -1.22 22.18 16.35
C PRO A 56 -2.69 21.97 16.74
N ARG A 57 -3.53 21.41 15.85
CA ARG A 57 -4.96 21.14 16.16
C ARG A 57 -5.13 20.06 17.22
N LEU A 58 -4.11 19.21 17.43
CA LEU A 58 -4.13 18.12 18.41
C LEU A 58 -3.64 18.53 19.80
N ASN A 59 -3.10 19.74 20.01
CA ASN A 59 -2.85 20.26 21.36
C ASN A 59 -4.14 20.35 22.21
N SER A 60 -5.31 20.28 21.58
CA SER A 60 -6.61 20.17 22.25
C SER A 60 -6.90 18.77 22.82
N ILE A 61 -6.18 17.73 22.38
CA ILE A 61 -6.32 16.35 22.84
C ILE A 61 -5.42 16.13 24.07
N ARG A 62 -6.04 16.06 25.26
CA ARG A 62 -5.36 15.94 26.57
C ARG A 62 -4.63 14.60 26.84
N LEU A 63 -4.24 13.85 25.82
CA LEU A 63 -3.56 12.55 25.96
C LEU A 63 -2.18 12.58 25.30
N THR A 64 -1.15 12.83 26.11
CA THR A 64 0.26 13.00 25.70
C THR A 64 0.80 11.87 24.80
N TYR A 65 0.28 10.65 24.90
CA TYR A 65 0.74 9.53 24.06
C TYR A 65 0.23 9.61 22.61
N LEU A 66 -1.00 10.12 22.38
CA LEU A 66 -1.55 10.31 21.04
C LEU A 66 -0.84 11.44 20.32
N GLU A 67 -0.60 12.53 21.05
CA GLU A 67 0.16 13.69 20.59
C GLU A 67 1.57 13.30 20.14
N LYS A 68 2.32 12.58 21.00
CA LYS A 68 3.67 12.10 20.65
C LYS A 68 3.69 11.16 19.44
N ARG A 69 2.71 10.26 19.33
CA ARG A 69 2.60 9.35 18.18
C ARG A 69 2.35 10.13 16.90
N PHE A 70 1.40 11.07 16.95
CA PHE A 70 1.08 11.92 15.82
C PHE A 70 2.30 12.72 15.37
N GLU A 71 2.97 13.43 16.30
CA GLU A 71 4.12 14.27 15.96
C GLU A 71 5.21 13.47 15.27
N ARG A 72 5.50 12.27 15.80
CA ARG A 72 6.48 11.36 15.24
C ARG A 72 6.08 10.89 13.83
N ASN A 73 4.81 10.51 13.63
CA ASN A 73 4.33 10.07 12.34
C ASN A 73 4.37 11.19 11.28
N VAL A 74 3.95 12.40 11.64
CA VAL A 74 4.02 13.57 10.74
C VAL A 74 5.47 13.92 10.42
N LYS A 75 6.37 13.91 11.42
CA LYS A 75 7.81 14.11 11.20
C LYS A 75 8.37 13.11 10.19
N GLN A 76 8.02 11.83 10.33
CA GLN A 76 8.43 10.79 9.39
C GLN A 76 7.82 11.01 7.99
N ALA A 77 6.55 11.40 7.90
CA ALA A 77 5.88 11.67 6.63
C ALA A 77 6.56 12.81 5.86
N ILE A 78 6.80 13.95 6.51
CA ILE A 78 7.47 15.10 5.91
C ILE A 78 8.91 14.73 5.52
N TYR A 79 9.61 13.96 6.35
CA TYR A 79 10.94 13.47 6.02
C TYR A 79 10.95 12.63 4.74
N VAL A 80 10.04 11.66 4.60
CA VAL A 80 9.93 10.83 3.40
C VAL A 80 9.55 11.67 2.17
N LEU A 81 8.59 12.60 2.31
CA LEU A 81 8.21 13.52 1.25
C LEU A 81 9.38 14.38 0.77
N SER A 82 10.19 14.91 1.68
CA SER A 82 11.36 15.73 1.33
C SER A 82 12.36 15.00 0.42
N LYS A 83 12.45 13.67 0.54
CA LYS A 83 13.30 12.82 -0.30
C LYS A 83 12.69 12.56 -1.69
N ARG A 84 11.36 12.59 -1.80
CA ARG A 84 10.60 12.26 -3.01
C ARG A 84 9.94 13.49 -3.67
N ILE A 85 10.37 14.69 -3.30
CA ILE A 85 9.76 15.94 -3.74
C ILE A 85 9.71 16.06 -5.27
N ASP A 86 10.83 15.77 -5.94
CA ASP A 86 10.97 15.92 -7.40
C ASP A 86 10.04 14.92 -8.13
N ASP A 87 9.91 13.72 -7.58
CA ASP A 87 9.04 12.67 -8.09
C ASP A 87 7.56 13.03 -7.90
N LEU A 88 7.18 13.54 -6.72
CA LEU A 88 5.84 14.05 -6.45
C LEU A 88 5.44 15.13 -7.43
N ASP A 89 6.27 16.18 -7.58
CA ASP A 89 5.95 17.30 -8.46
C ASP A 89 5.84 16.83 -9.92
N SER A 90 6.75 15.96 -10.37
CA SER A 90 6.73 15.44 -11.74
C SER A 90 5.47 14.61 -12.05
N ARG A 91 5.06 13.72 -11.14
CA ARG A 91 3.88 12.86 -11.30
C ARG A 91 2.61 13.67 -11.26
N LEU A 92 2.49 14.57 -10.29
CA LEU A 92 1.30 15.39 -10.17
C LEU A 92 1.11 16.31 -11.37
N ASN A 93 2.17 16.94 -11.87
CA ASN A 93 2.09 17.81 -13.03
C ASN A 93 1.76 17.03 -14.33
N ALA A 94 2.02 15.73 -14.37
CA ALA A 94 1.63 14.87 -15.49
C ALA A 94 0.13 14.52 -15.49
N LEU A 95 -0.56 14.64 -14.35
CA LEU A 95 -1.97 14.29 -14.23
C LEU A 95 -2.90 15.33 -14.88
N PRO A 96 -4.11 14.92 -15.31
CA PRO A 96 -5.20 15.84 -15.64
C PRO A 96 -5.55 16.78 -14.48
N ALA A 97 -5.94 18.01 -14.79
CA ALA A 97 -6.21 19.06 -13.79
C ALA A 97 -7.23 18.65 -12.70
N GLU A 98 -8.25 17.87 -13.06
CA GLU A 98 -9.24 17.34 -12.11
C GLU A 98 -8.59 16.40 -11.09
N LEU A 99 -7.78 15.44 -11.55
CA LEU A 99 -7.04 14.53 -10.68
C LEU A 99 -5.99 15.26 -9.85
N GLN A 100 -5.32 16.28 -10.42
CA GLN A 100 -4.41 17.13 -9.64
C GLN A 100 -5.12 17.77 -8.43
N SER A 101 -6.34 18.28 -8.60
CA SER A 101 -7.12 18.85 -7.50
C SER A 101 -7.46 17.79 -6.47
N LYS A 102 -7.90 16.59 -6.89
CA LYS A 102 -8.20 15.49 -5.97
C LYS A 102 -6.99 15.08 -5.13
N PHE A 103 -5.80 15.01 -5.72
CA PHE A 103 -4.58 14.75 -4.97
C PHE A 103 -4.24 15.89 -4.01
N ARG A 104 -4.35 17.15 -4.43
CA ARG A 104 -4.03 18.30 -3.55
C ARG A 104 -4.97 18.43 -2.35
N ASP A 105 -6.21 17.97 -2.48
CA ASP A 105 -7.26 18.17 -1.48
C ASP A 105 -7.73 16.82 -0.90
N GLN A 106 -8.66 16.15 -1.58
CA GLN A 106 -9.40 15.00 -1.07
C GLN A 106 -8.52 13.80 -0.68
N TYR A 107 -7.58 13.39 -1.55
CA TYR A 107 -6.73 12.22 -1.28
C TYR A 107 -5.63 12.54 -0.27
N LEU A 108 -5.24 13.81 -0.17
CA LEU A 108 -4.36 14.28 0.88
C LEU A 108 -5.03 14.13 2.25
N ASP A 109 -6.30 14.53 2.39
CA ASP A 109 -7.08 14.34 3.62
C ASP A 109 -7.14 12.86 4.04
N TRP A 110 -7.37 11.95 3.08
CA TRP A 110 -7.41 10.51 3.38
C TRP A 110 -6.07 9.94 3.84
N ILE A 111 -4.97 10.36 3.22
CA ILE A 111 -3.62 9.96 3.65
C ILE A 111 -3.29 10.54 5.01
N LEU A 112 -3.71 11.78 5.29
CA LEU A 112 -3.53 12.41 6.58
C LEU A 112 -4.21 11.61 7.69
N ASP A 113 -5.47 11.21 7.49
CA ASP A 113 -6.20 10.37 8.44
C ASP A 113 -5.44 9.06 8.75
N ASN A 114 -4.83 8.46 7.73
CA ASN A 114 -4.04 7.24 7.90
C ASN A 114 -2.76 7.50 8.71
N ILE A 115 -2.01 8.55 8.37
CA ILE A 115 -0.76 8.94 9.08
C ILE A 115 -1.04 9.24 10.55
N CYS A 116 -2.13 9.96 10.84
CA CYS A 116 -2.51 10.33 12.21
C CYS A 116 -2.78 9.11 13.10
N ASN A 117 -3.43 8.08 12.53
CA ASN A 117 -3.93 6.93 13.26
C ASN A 117 -2.97 5.73 13.23
N GLU A 118 -1.93 5.76 12.41
CA GLU A 118 -0.98 4.67 12.25
C GLU A 118 -0.20 4.40 13.54
N LYS A 119 -0.14 3.12 13.93
CA LYS A 119 0.55 2.65 15.14
C LYS A 119 2.01 2.34 14.85
N GLN A 120 2.33 1.89 13.63
CA GLN A 120 3.65 1.48 13.21
C GLN A 120 4.34 2.61 12.41
N GLU A 121 5.25 3.33 13.05
CA GLU A 121 5.97 4.46 12.42
C GLU A 121 6.69 4.07 11.12
N GLU A 122 7.26 2.86 11.05
CA GLU A 122 7.89 2.31 9.84
C GLU A 122 6.95 2.35 8.61
N LYS A 123 5.64 2.19 8.84
CA LYS A 123 4.62 2.13 7.81
C LYS A 123 4.24 3.51 7.23
N ILE A 124 4.63 4.60 7.89
CA ILE A 124 4.44 5.95 7.33
C ILE A 124 5.15 6.09 5.99
N THR A 125 6.32 5.46 5.83
CA THR A 125 7.04 5.43 4.55
C THR A 125 6.19 4.78 3.46
N TYR A 126 5.53 3.65 3.76
CA TYR A 126 4.65 2.97 2.82
C TYR A 126 3.41 3.79 2.45
N HIS A 127 2.84 4.55 3.40
CA HIS A 127 1.73 5.47 3.12
C HIS A 127 2.12 6.58 2.16
N ILE A 128 3.25 7.25 2.42
CA ILE A 128 3.74 8.34 1.55
C ILE A 128 4.14 7.80 0.18
N ASN A 129 4.85 6.68 0.13
CA ASN A 129 5.22 6.06 -1.14
C ASN A 129 3.99 5.66 -1.93
N GLY A 130 3.04 5.01 -1.28
CA GLY A 130 1.76 4.60 -1.85
C GLY A 130 0.99 5.77 -2.44
N TYR A 131 0.93 6.89 -1.72
CA TYR A 131 0.28 8.11 -2.18
C TYR A 131 0.91 8.66 -3.46
N ILE A 132 2.24 8.84 -3.48
CA ILE A 132 2.96 9.37 -4.64
C ILE A 132 2.87 8.41 -5.82
N ASN A 133 3.07 7.11 -5.59
CA ASN A 133 2.99 6.09 -6.63
C ASN A 133 1.55 5.82 -7.10
N SER A 134 0.53 6.35 -6.42
CA SER A 134 -0.85 6.33 -6.89
C SER A 134 -1.21 7.53 -7.74
N MET A 135 -0.32 8.49 -7.96
CA MET A 135 -0.52 9.58 -8.92
C MET A 135 -0.38 9.04 -10.36
N GLU A 136 -1.41 8.31 -10.81
CA GLU A 136 -1.54 7.70 -12.13
C GLU A 136 -2.87 8.15 -12.76
N ASP A 137 -2.89 8.33 -14.10
CA ASP A 137 -4.03 8.89 -14.84
C ASP A 137 -5.33 8.08 -14.70
N ASP A 138 -5.24 6.80 -14.37
CA ASP A 138 -6.37 5.88 -14.18
C ASP A 138 -6.80 5.72 -12.73
N THR A 139 -6.23 6.50 -11.80
CA THR A 139 -6.61 6.45 -10.39
C THR A 139 -8.00 7.03 -10.17
N THR A 140 -8.87 6.20 -9.58
CA THR A 140 -10.22 6.58 -9.19
C THR A 140 -10.35 6.65 -7.67
N ASP A 141 -11.41 7.30 -7.19
CA ASP A 141 -11.71 7.43 -5.76
C ASP A 141 -11.78 6.05 -5.09
N ASP A 142 -12.46 5.08 -5.72
CA ASP A 142 -12.62 3.73 -5.20
C ASP A 142 -11.29 2.97 -5.14
N ILE A 143 -10.45 3.11 -6.17
CA ILE A 143 -9.13 2.44 -6.21
C ILE A 143 -8.20 3.04 -5.14
N MET A 144 -8.22 4.36 -4.98
CA MET A 144 -7.44 5.03 -3.94
C MET A 144 -7.89 4.61 -2.54
N LEU A 145 -9.20 4.60 -2.27
CA LEU A 145 -9.74 4.11 -1.00
C LEU A 145 -9.39 2.64 -0.75
N LEU A 146 -9.60 1.77 -1.74
CA LEU A 146 -9.27 0.34 -1.63
C LEU A 146 -7.78 0.14 -1.31
N PHE A 147 -6.90 0.88 -1.97
CA PHE A 147 -5.46 0.84 -1.70
C PHE A 147 -5.14 1.26 -0.26
N LEU A 148 -5.66 2.42 0.17
CA LEU A 148 -5.43 2.95 1.51
C LEU A 148 -5.99 2.05 2.62
N GLU A 149 -7.21 1.54 2.44
CA GLU A 149 -7.83 0.60 3.38
C GLU A 149 -7.06 -0.72 3.47
N THR A 150 -6.61 -1.25 2.33
CA THR A 150 -5.76 -2.44 2.30
C THR A 150 -4.47 -2.17 3.06
N LEU A 151 -3.78 -1.07 2.75
CA LEU A 151 -2.55 -0.70 3.45
C LEU A 151 -2.79 -0.53 4.96
N ASN A 152 -3.85 0.16 5.38
CA ASN A 152 -4.23 0.32 6.78
C ASN A 152 -4.42 -1.03 7.51
N GLN A 153 -5.03 -2.01 6.86
CA GLN A 153 -5.28 -3.33 7.43
C GLN A 153 -4.05 -4.23 7.50
N LEU A 154 -3.02 -3.94 6.70
CA LEU A 154 -1.74 -4.63 6.76
C LEU A 154 -0.85 -4.06 7.87
N THR A 155 -0.18 -4.96 8.58
CA THR A 155 0.93 -4.62 9.45
C THR A 155 2.22 -4.60 8.64
N VAL A 156 3.27 -4.02 9.21
CA VAL A 156 4.61 -4.12 8.63
C VAL A 156 5.07 -5.59 8.50
N LEU A 157 4.68 -6.45 9.45
CA LEU A 157 4.96 -7.89 9.34
C LEU A 157 4.28 -8.48 8.10
N ASP A 158 3.01 -8.14 7.83
CA ASP A 158 2.30 -8.62 6.65
C ASP A 158 3.03 -8.20 5.35
N ILE A 159 3.54 -6.96 5.31
CA ILE A 159 4.31 -6.44 4.17
C ILE A 159 5.63 -7.19 4.00
N ASP A 160 6.38 -7.44 5.08
CA ASP A 160 7.61 -8.22 5.04
C ASP A 160 7.37 -9.65 4.53
N VAL A 161 6.29 -10.29 4.98
CA VAL A 161 5.91 -11.63 4.50
C VAL A 161 5.52 -11.60 3.03
N LEU A 162 4.83 -10.55 2.58
CA LEU A 162 4.49 -10.40 1.16
C LEU A 162 5.76 -10.24 0.29
N LYS A 163 6.75 -9.48 0.75
CA LYS A 163 8.04 -9.29 0.05
C LYS A 163 8.79 -10.58 -0.20
N MET A 164 8.68 -11.58 0.68
CA MET A 164 9.29 -12.91 0.49
C MET A 164 8.86 -13.62 -0.80
N TYR A 165 7.74 -13.22 -1.40
CA TYR A 165 7.20 -13.82 -2.63
C TYR A 165 7.48 -12.98 -3.88
N SER A 166 8.11 -11.83 -3.75
CA SER A 166 8.54 -11.00 -4.89
C SER A 166 10.02 -11.19 -5.15
N HIS A 167 10.39 -11.21 -6.44
CA HIS A 167 11.80 -11.29 -6.85
C HIS A 167 12.57 -9.98 -6.66
N ASP A 168 11.86 -8.88 -6.40
CA ASP A 168 12.46 -7.55 -6.21
C ASP A 168 13.09 -7.38 -4.81
N TYR A 169 12.86 -8.33 -3.89
CA TYR A 169 13.34 -8.29 -2.52
C TYR A 169 14.08 -9.57 -2.16
N ASP A 170 15.23 -9.43 -1.51
CA ASP A 170 15.99 -10.56 -0.96
C ASP A 170 15.48 -10.87 0.46
N GLU A 171 14.27 -11.42 0.55
CA GLU A 171 13.63 -11.80 1.80
C GLU A 171 13.30 -13.30 1.81
N ASN A 172 13.64 -13.98 2.89
CA ASN A 172 13.29 -15.39 3.09
C ASN A 172 12.56 -15.59 4.42
N TRP A 173 11.98 -16.77 4.61
CA TRP A 173 11.15 -17.01 5.78
C TRP A 173 11.97 -16.99 7.08
N GLN A 174 13.23 -17.41 7.05
CA GLN A 174 14.10 -17.39 8.22
C GLN A 174 14.40 -15.96 8.66
N SER A 175 14.82 -15.10 7.72
CA SER A 175 15.16 -13.70 8.00
C SER A 175 13.97 -12.95 8.60
N VAL A 176 12.78 -13.15 8.04
CA VAL A 176 11.55 -12.50 8.54
C VAL A 176 11.18 -13.02 9.93
N CYS A 177 11.22 -14.34 10.16
CA CYS A 177 10.91 -14.94 11.46
C CYS A 177 11.86 -14.46 12.56
N GLU A 178 13.17 -14.45 12.29
CA GLU A 178 14.18 -13.97 13.24
C GLU A 178 14.03 -12.48 13.53
N ARG A 179 13.90 -11.65 12.49
CA ARG A 179 13.80 -10.20 12.62
C ARG A 179 12.53 -9.74 13.34
N ARG A 180 11.40 -10.40 13.09
CA ARG A 180 10.09 -10.04 13.67
C ARG A 180 9.77 -10.84 14.94
N GLY A 181 10.60 -11.81 15.32
CA GLY A 181 10.43 -12.61 16.53
C GLY A 181 9.18 -13.50 16.50
N ILE A 182 8.85 -14.07 15.34
CA ILE A 182 7.65 -14.89 15.13
C ILE A 182 7.99 -16.34 14.81
N SER A 183 7.09 -17.25 15.19
CA SER A 183 7.18 -18.66 14.79
C SER A 183 6.75 -18.87 13.33
N TYR A 184 7.12 -20.03 12.79
CA TYR A 184 6.65 -20.45 11.45
C TYR A 184 5.12 -20.60 11.37
N ASP A 185 4.47 -20.98 12.47
CA ASP A 185 3.00 -21.08 12.50
C ASP A 185 2.33 -19.70 12.44
N GLN A 186 2.88 -18.72 13.16
CA GLN A 186 2.43 -17.33 13.07
C GLN A 186 2.67 -16.76 11.66
N LEU A 187 3.78 -17.12 11.02
CA LEU A 187 4.05 -16.79 9.62
C LEU A 187 2.96 -17.37 8.69
N ASN A 188 2.50 -18.60 8.93
CA ASN A 188 1.42 -19.19 8.13
C ASN A 188 0.07 -18.48 8.32
N MET A 189 -0.21 -17.98 9.52
CA MET A 189 -1.39 -17.13 9.76
C MET A 189 -1.33 -15.84 8.93
N VAL A 190 -0.14 -15.23 8.82
CA VAL A 190 0.07 -14.04 7.97
C VAL A 190 -0.12 -14.37 6.49
N LYS A 191 0.40 -15.51 6.01
CA LYS A 191 0.18 -15.95 4.61
C LYS A 191 -1.31 -16.13 4.30
N ALA A 192 -2.07 -16.78 5.18
CA ALA A 192 -3.51 -16.95 5.03
C ALA A 192 -4.27 -15.61 5.07
N LYS A 193 -3.82 -14.66 5.90
CA LYS A 193 -4.34 -13.29 5.87
C LYS A 193 -4.09 -12.63 4.52
N LEU A 194 -2.86 -12.65 4.00
CA LEU A 194 -2.50 -12.06 2.71
C LEU A 194 -3.24 -12.71 1.53
N GLU A 195 -3.49 -14.01 1.58
CA GLU A 195 -4.36 -14.71 0.64
C GLU A 195 -5.80 -14.17 0.68
N ARG A 196 -6.37 -13.97 1.86
CA ARG A 196 -7.71 -13.37 2.02
C ARG A 196 -7.80 -11.95 1.47
N PHE A 197 -6.71 -11.18 1.50
CA PHE A 197 -6.61 -9.87 0.84
C PHE A 197 -6.39 -9.96 -0.68
N GLY A 198 -6.26 -11.17 -1.24
CA GLY A 198 -5.96 -11.38 -2.66
C GLY A 198 -4.55 -10.97 -3.06
N LEU A 199 -3.64 -10.78 -2.10
CA LEU A 199 -2.24 -10.42 -2.36
C LEU A 199 -1.37 -11.66 -2.60
N LEU A 200 -1.78 -12.80 -2.02
CA LEU A 200 -1.25 -14.14 -2.32
C LEU A 200 -2.38 -15.04 -2.85
N TYR A 201 -2.00 -16.15 -3.47
CA TYR A 201 -2.91 -17.26 -3.81
C TYR A 201 -2.28 -18.60 -3.40
N SER A 202 -3.11 -19.56 -3.00
CA SER A 202 -2.65 -20.92 -2.73
C SER A 202 -2.44 -21.71 -4.02
N ASN A 203 -1.20 -22.16 -4.23
CA ASN A 203 -0.87 -23.09 -5.30
C ASN A 203 -1.51 -24.47 -5.10
N ASN A 204 -1.95 -24.80 -3.88
CA ASN A 204 -2.67 -26.05 -3.64
C ASN A 204 -4.11 -25.94 -4.14
N ASP A 205 -4.76 -24.80 -3.94
CA ASP A 205 -6.12 -24.58 -4.42
C ASP A 205 -6.17 -24.53 -5.94
N ASP A 206 -5.21 -23.87 -6.60
CA ASP A 206 -5.07 -23.93 -8.07
C ASP A 206 -5.00 -25.38 -8.59
N ARG A 207 -4.19 -26.23 -7.93
CA ARG A 207 -4.07 -27.64 -8.30
C ARG A 207 -5.35 -28.44 -8.03
N ARG A 208 -6.13 -28.06 -7.01
CA ARG A 208 -7.43 -28.68 -6.72
C ARG A 208 -8.42 -28.31 -7.81
N ASP A 209 -8.48 -27.04 -8.19
CA ASP A 209 -9.40 -26.54 -9.22
C ASP A 209 -9.08 -27.17 -10.58
N GLU A 210 -7.81 -27.24 -10.98
CA GLU A 210 -7.41 -27.92 -12.21
C GLU A 210 -7.78 -29.42 -12.20
N ASN A 211 -7.65 -30.08 -11.05
CA ASN A 211 -8.08 -31.48 -10.91
C ASN A 211 -9.61 -31.60 -11.01
N LEU A 212 -10.37 -30.67 -10.43
CA LEU A 212 -11.83 -30.63 -10.51
C LEU A 212 -12.29 -30.41 -11.95
N ASP A 213 -11.67 -29.49 -12.68
CA ASP A 213 -11.94 -29.24 -14.10
C ASP A 213 -11.66 -30.47 -14.97
N MET A 214 -10.57 -31.18 -14.68
CA MET A 214 -10.27 -32.46 -15.34
C MET A 214 -11.34 -33.51 -15.07
N ILE A 215 -11.80 -33.63 -13.82
CA ILE A 215 -12.85 -34.58 -13.42
C ILE A 215 -14.19 -34.21 -14.06
N ALA A 216 -14.59 -32.94 -14.01
CA ALA A 216 -15.82 -32.45 -14.63
C ALA A 216 -15.81 -32.71 -16.14
N SER A 217 -14.71 -32.34 -16.81
CA SER A 217 -14.52 -32.59 -18.25
C SER A 217 -14.58 -34.07 -18.61
N TYR A 218 -14.00 -34.94 -17.78
CA TYR A 218 -14.06 -36.38 -17.95
C TYR A 218 -15.50 -36.91 -17.81
N LEU A 219 -16.21 -36.50 -16.76
CA LEU A 219 -17.59 -36.91 -16.51
C LEU A 219 -18.53 -36.45 -17.62
N GLU A 220 -18.39 -35.21 -18.10
CA GLU A 220 -19.16 -34.71 -19.22
C GLU A 220 -18.93 -35.52 -20.50
N LYS A 221 -17.67 -35.80 -20.83
CA LYS A 221 -17.33 -36.62 -22.00
C LYS A 221 -17.93 -38.02 -21.86
N ARG A 222 -17.85 -38.60 -20.67
CA ARG A 222 -18.36 -39.93 -20.38
C ARG A 222 -19.87 -40.01 -20.54
N VAL A 223 -20.62 -39.10 -19.93
CA VAL A 223 -22.09 -39.03 -20.04
C VAL A 223 -22.51 -38.81 -21.50
N LYS A 224 -21.83 -37.91 -22.23
CA LYS A 224 -22.11 -37.69 -23.66
C LYS A 224 -21.88 -38.94 -24.51
N GLU A 225 -20.89 -39.76 -24.17
CA GLU A 225 -20.55 -40.97 -24.91
C GLU A 225 -21.46 -42.16 -24.54
N GLU A 226 -21.82 -42.31 -23.25
CA GLU A 226 -22.77 -43.31 -22.76
C GLU A 226 -24.15 -43.20 -23.44
N ASN A 227 -24.56 -41.98 -23.82
CA ASN A 227 -25.80 -41.73 -24.53
C ASN A 227 -25.77 -42.05 -26.04
N LYS A 228 -24.64 -42.52 -26.59
CA LYS A 228 -24.51 -42.86 -28.02
C LYS A 228 -24.79 -44.34 -28.27
N LYS A 229 -25.45 -44.66 -29.39
CA LYS A 229 -25.72 -46.05 -29.82
C LYS A 229 -24.46 -46.94 -29.97
N ASN A 230 -23.30 -46.34 -30.29
CA ASN A 230 -22.01 -47.02 -30.43
C ASN A 230 -20.98 -46.42 -29.45
N ALA A 231 -21.31 -46.39 -28.16
CA ALA A 231 -20.49 -45.76 -27.13
C ALA A 231 -19.07 -46.36 -27.05
N ARG A 232 -18.05 -45.48 -27.04
CA ARG A 232 -16.63 -45.85 -26.86
C ARG A 232 -16.10 -45.33 -25.52
N ILE A 233 -16.69 -45.81 -24.44
CA ILE A 233 -16.41 -45.35 -23.07
C ILE A 233 -14.96 -45.65 -22.66
N ASP A 234 -14.44 -46.79 -23.12
CA ASP A 234 -13.06 -47.27 -22.92
C ASP A 234 -11.99 -46.30 -23.44
N LYS A 235 -12.35 -45.41 -24.37
CA LYS A 235 -11.45 -44.41 -24.95
C LYS A 235 -11.42 -43.09 -24.17
N ILE A 236 -12.27 -42.93 -23.17
CA ILE A 236 -12.33 -41.73 -22.34
C ILE A 236 -11.42 -41.94 -21.13
N ASN A 237 -10.37 -41.13 -21.03
CA ASN A 237 -9.42 -41.17 -19.92
C ASN A 237 -9.39 -39.83 -19.20
N LEU A 238 -9.39 -39.87 -17.86
CA LEU A 238 -9.27 -38.71 -16.98
C LEU A 238 -7.88 -38.06 -17.05
N GLY A 239 -6.85 -38.82 -17.44
CA GLY A 239 -5.46 -38.36 -17.37
C GLY A 239 -4.90 -38.43 -15.95
N ARG A 240 -3.73 -37.80 -15.73
CA ARG A 240 -3.02 -37.83 -14.44
C ARG A 240 -3.34 -36.56 -13.65
N LEU A 241 -4.02 -36.73 -12.52
CA LEU A 241 -4.28 -35.65 -11.57
C LEU A 241 -2.98 -35.11 -10.96
N LYS A 242 -2.94 -33.79 -10.72
CA LYS A 242 -1.85 -33.12 -10.02
C LYS A 242 -1.88 -33.46 -8.54
N LYS A 243 -0.72 -33.76 -7.96
CA LYS A 243 -0.60 -34.02 -6.52
C LYS A 243 -0.78 -32.72 -5.73
N VAL A 244 -1.77 -32.71 -4.85
CA VAL A 244 -1.96 -31.63 -3.86
C VAL A 244 -1.17 -31.99 -2.61
N ASN A 245 -0.29 -31.08 -2.17
CA ASN A 245 0.54 -31.31 -0.98
C ASN A 245 -0.28 -31.07 0.30
N ARG A 246 0.18 -31.65 1.43
CA ARG A 246 -0.43 -31.38 2.75
C ARG A 246 -0.06 -30.02 3.30
N SER A 247 1.17 -29.56 3.02
CA SER A 247 1.63 -28.23 3.38
C SER A 247 1.11 -27.22 2.37
N GLU A 248 0.60 -26.09 2.86
CA GLU A 248 0.22 -24.98 2.00
C GLU A 248 1.45 -24.33 1.36
N SER A 249 1.29 -23.91 0.11
CA SER A 249 2.31 -23.21 -0.66
C SER A 249 1.67 -22.06 -1.40
N TYR A 250 2.31 -20.90 -1.33
CA TYR A 250 1.74 -19.65 -1.81
C TYR A 250 2.59 -19.03 -2.90
N SER A 251 1.94 -18.21 -3.72
CA SER A 251 2.60 -17.37 -4.71
C SER A 251 1.94 -16.00 -4.74
N ILE A 252 2.69 -14.97 -5.16
CA ILE A 252 2.20 -13.60 -5.17
C ILE A 252 1.27 -13.36 -6.37
N THR A 253 0.13 -12.72 -6.13
CA THR A 253 -0.80 -12.34 -7.20
C THR A 253 -0.27 -11.13 -7.99
N ARG A 254 -0.93 -10.79 -9.11
CA ARG A 254 -0.66 -9.52 -9.80
C ARG A 254 -0.93 -8.33 -8.87
N LEU A 255 -2.07 -8.35 -8.17
CA LEU A 255 -2.44 -7.34 -7.17
C LEU A 255 -1.35 -7.20 -6.10
N GLY A 256 -0.84 -8.31 -5.56
CA GLY A 256 0.24 -8.31 -4.57
C GLY A 256 1.53 -7.65 -5.07
N ARG A 257 1.93 -7.94 -6.32
CA ARG A 257 3.11 -7.31 -6.94
C ARG A 257 2.90 -5.81 -7.17
N ASP A 258 1.76 -5.44 -7.73
CA ASP A 258 1.45 -4.04 -8.03
C ASP A 258 1.31 -3.24 -6.71
N PHE A 259 0.77 -3.85 -5.66
CA PHE A 259 0.72 -3.27 -4.32
C PHE A 259 2.12 -3.03 -3.74
N LEU A 260 3.02 -4.02 -3.80
CA LEU A 260 4.42 -3.85 -3.35
C LEU A 260 5.14 -2.74 -4.11
N LYS A 261 4.92 -2.63 -5.43
CA LYS A 261 5.49 -1.55 -6.24
C LYS A 261 4.96 -0.17 -5.83
N LYS A 262 3.67 -0.07 -5.47
CA LYS A 262 3.09 1.19 -5.00
C LYS A 262 3.68 1.62 -3.65
N ILE A 263 3.93 0.69 -2.73
CA ILE A 263 4.46 1.07 -1.40
C ILE A 263 5.98 1.11 -1.31
N GLY A 264 6.69 0.43 -2.21
CA GLY A 264 8.16 0.42 -2.31
C GLY A 264 8.73 1.78 -2.67
#